data_AF-X0VCH5-F1
#
_entry.id   AF-X0VCH5-F1
#
_cell.length_a   1.000
_cell.length_b   1.000
_cell.length_c   1.000
_cell.angle_alpha   90.00
_cell.angle_beta   90.00
_cell.angle_gamma   90.00
#
_symmetry.space_group_name_H-M   'P 1'
#
loop_
_entity.id
_entity.type
_entity.pdbx_description
1 polymer ?
#
loop_
_entity_poly.entity_id
_entity_poly.type
_entity_poly.pdbx_seq_one_letter_code
_entity_poly.pdbx_strand_id
1 'polypeptide(L)'
;MAKQAKAETIEVAPQKEVVTKVTAPTKTIKPGWEIKDRTYYLKGNKSPLTLTIPGKHTRKHALLYFDEKTGKQREIRYATNQDSPLVDEQKGEATMGHIRFLDGTLSVPKDKQNLQKLLSLYHPLKGKIYEEFSAVAEAEDELD
;
A
#
# COMPACT_ATOMS: atom_id res chain seq x y z
N MET A 1 -14.55 -72.64 -17.00
CA MET A 1 -13.24 -73.05 -16.45
C MET A 1 -12.18 -72.57 -17.45
N ALA A 2 -11.36 -71.57 -17.08
CA ALA A 2 -9.91 -71.73 -16.82
C ALA A 2 -9.12 -72.00 -18.13
N LYS A 3 -8.08 -71.30 -18.57
CA LYS A 3 -7.00 -70.53 -17.93
C LYS A 3 -6.25 -69.79 -19.08
N GLN A 4 -5.92 -68.52 -18.91
CA GLN A 4 -4.54 -67.99 -18.70
C GLN A 4 -4.01 -67.19 -19.90
N ALA A 5 -3.81 -65.90 -19.62
CA ALA A 5 -2.99 -64.96 -20.36
C ALA A 5 -1.51 -65.03 -19.92
N LYS A 6 -0.60 -64.77 -20.85
CA LYS A 6 0.83 -64.41 -20.70
C LYS A 6 1.37 -64.09 -22.10
N ALA A 7 2.29 -63.19 -22.37
CA ALA A 7 2.82 -61.98 -21.72
C ALA A 7 3.75 -61.41 -22.81
N GLU A 8 3.48 -60.23 -23.36
CA GLU A 8 4.43 -59.52 -24.21
C GLU A 8 5.41 -58.73 -23.34
N THR A 9 6.68 -59.03 -23.59
CA THR A 9 7.89 -58.37 -23.11
C THR A 9 7.96 -56.92 -23.58
N ILE A 10 8.04 -55.97 -22.65
CA ILE A 10 8.45 -54.58 -22.91
C ILE A 10 9.76 -54.35 -22.17
N GLU A 11 10.72 -53.81 -22.92
CA GLU A 11 12.10 -53.57 -22.54
C GLU A 11 12.28 -52.55 -21.41
N VAL A 12 13.40 -52.73 -20.73
CA VAL A 12 13.83 -52.15 -19.46
C VAL A 12 14.55 -50.81 -19.68
N ALA A 13 14.00 -49.74 -19.05
CA ALA A 13 14.65 -48.68 -18.24
C ALA A 13 15.72 -47.72 -18.88
N PRO A 14 15.92 -46.46 -18.40
CA PRO A 14 15.80 -46.06 -17.00
C PRO A 14 15.07 -44.75 -16.67
N GLN A 15 14.68 -44.77 -15.39
CA GLN A 15 14.03 -43.74 -14.59
C GLN A 15 14.92 -42.49 -14.45
N LYS A 16 14.28 -41.31 -14.49
CA LYS A 16 14.83 -40.08 -13.91
C LYS A 16 14.11 -39.83 -12.58
N GLU A 17 14.66 -40.40 -11.52
CA GLU A 17 14.55 -39.80 -10.19
C GLU A 17 15.73 -38.83 -9.98
N VAL A 18 15.51 -37.86 -9.09
CA VAL A 18 16.43 -37.18 -8.17
C VAL A 18 16.27 -35.65 -8.21
N VAL A 19 16.15 -35.13 -6.99
CA VAL A 19 16.29 -33.75 -6.50
C VAL A 19 14.99 -32.96 -6.33
N THR A 20 14.25 -33.39 -5.31
CA THR A 20 13.82 -32.55 -4.18
C THR A 20 14.56 -31.20 -4.11
N LYS A 21 13.94 -30.10 -4.57
CA LYS A 21 14.31 -28.75 -4.14
C LYS A 21 13.30 -28.29 -3.10
N VAL A 22 13.56 -28.69 -1.86
CA VAL A 22 13.17 -27.91 -0.69
C VAL A 22 13.99 -26.63 -0.76
N THR A 23 13.42 -25.58 -1.33
CA THR A 23 14.02 -24.24 -1.24
C THR A 23 13.49 -23.59 0.02
N ALA A 24 14.37 -23.56 1.02
CA ALA A 24 14.57 -22.64 2.13
C ALA A 24 13.49 -21.56 2.41
N PRO A 25 13.21 -21.25 3.69
CA PRO A 25 12.22 -20.27 4.10
C PRO A 25 12.52 -18.94 3.43
N THR A 26 11.55 -18.45 2.66
CA THR A 26 11.57 -17.12 2.07
C THR A 26 11.92 -16.16 3.20
N LYS A 27 13.09 -15.53 3.10
CA LYS A 27 13.50 -14.38 3.91
C LYS A 27 12.24 -13.57 4.17
N THR A 28 11.95 -13.31 5.44
CA THR A 28 10.97 -12.31 5.87
C THR A 28 11.36 -11.00 5.21
N ILE A 29 10.81 -10.78 4.01
CA ILE A 29 10.79 -9.51 3.32
C ILE A 29 10.05 -8.63 4.32
N LYS A 30 10.77 -7.67 4.92
CA LYS A 30 10.14 -6.60 5.71
C LYS A 30 8.86 -6.22 4.97
N PRO A 31 7.67 -6.28 5.59
CA PRO A 31 6.43 -6.08 4.85
C PRO A 31 6.55 -4.77 4.09
N GLY A 32 6.71 -4.88 2.77
CA GLY A 32 6.70 -3.73 1.89
C GLY A 32 5.35 -3.07 2.08
N TRP A 33 5.28 -1.75 1.93
CA TRP A 33 4.03 -1.04 2.11
C TRP A 33 2.92 -1.69 1.25
N GLU A 34 1.93 -2.29 1.90
CA GLU A 34 0.91 -3.13 1.24
C GLU A 34 -0.15 -2.29 0.54
N ILE A 35 -0.48 -2.69 -0.68
CA ILE A 35 -1.50 -2.05 -1.51
C ILE A 35 -2.85 -2.70 -1.17
N LYS A 36 -3.66 -1.98 -0.38
CA LYS A 36 -5.00 -2.39 0.03
C LYS A 36 -5.93 -1.19 0.04
N ASP A 37 -7.23 -1.41 0.09
CA ASP A 37 -8.17 -0.31 0.32
C ASP A 37 -7.94 0.24 1.75
N ARG A 38 -7.77 1.56 1.86
CA ARG A 38 -7.49 2.23 3.14
C ARG A 38 -8.56 3.26 3.42
N THR A 39 -9.02 3.29 4.66
CA THR A 39 -9.95 4.30 5.15
C THR A 39 -9.23 5.21 6.12
N TYR A 40 -9.40 6.51 5.94
CA TYR A 40 -8.87 7.53 6.84
C TYR A 40 -10.04 8.26 7.51
N TYR A 41 -9.90 8.58 8.79
CA TYR A 41 -10.90 9.32 9.56
C TYR A 41 -10.28 10.57 10.19
N LEU A 42 -11.09 11.61 10.34
CA LEU A 42 -10.66 12.83 11.02
C LEU A 42 -10.56 12.60 12.53
N LYS A 43 -9.49 13.11 13.13
CA LYS A 43 -9.24 13.07 14.57
C LYS A 43 -9.97 14.22 15.26
N GLY A 44 -10.72 13.87 16.31
CA GLY A 44 -11.46 14.80 17.17
C GLY A 44 -12.98 14.78 16.95
N ASN A 45 -13.74 15.35 17.89
CA ASN A 45 -15.21 15.40 17.91
C ASN A 45 -15.86 16.28 16.80
N LYS A 46 -15.15 16.52 15.69
CA LYS A 46 -15.64 17.35 14.60
C LYS A 46 -15.73 16.50 13.34
N SER A 47 -16.96 16.14 12.97
CA SER A 47 -17.34 15.57 11.68
C SER A 47 -17.97 16.67 10.80
N PRO A 48 -17.18 17.60 10.24
CA PRO A 48 -17.71 18.56 9.30
C PRO A 48 -18.26 17.84 8.07
N LEU A 49 -19.31 18.39 7.46
CA LEU A 49 -19.90 17.87 6.22
C LEU A 49 -18.83 17.64 5.14
N THR A 50 -17.91 18.60 4.99
CA THR A 50 -16.74 18.47 4.12
C THR A 50 -15.51 19.11 4.74
N LEU A 51 -14.37 18.41 4.74
CA LEU A 51 -13.06 19.00 5.03
C LEU A 51 -12.09 18.72 3.89
N THR A 52 -11.48 19.77 3.34
CA THR A 52 -10.44 19.63 2.31
C THR A 52 -9.07 19.81 2.92
N ILE A 53 -8.22 18.81 2.75
CA ILE A 53 -6.82 18.86 3.17
C ILE A 53 -5.95 19.36 2.01
N PRO A 54 -4.92 20.17 2.28
CA PRO A 54 -4.00 20.63 1.24
C PRO A 54 -3.31 19.45 0.55
N GLY A 55 -3.39 19.41 -0.78
CA GLY A 55 -2.71 18.42 -1.61
C GLY A 55 -1.42 18.90 -2.26
N LYS A 56 -1.03 20.18 -2.09
CA LYS A 56 0.24 20.71 -2.63
C LYS A 56 0.91 21.64 -1.64
N HIS A 57 2.22 21.75 -1.79
CA HIS A 57 2.97 22.80 -1.11
C HIS A 57 2.48 24.18 -1.55
N THR A 58 2.18 25.03 -0.57
CA THR A 58 1.87 26.45 -0.77
C THR A 58 2.48 27.25 0.38
N ARG A 59 2.56 28.58 0.22
CA ARG A 59 3.04 29.46 1.30
C ARG A 59 2.27 29.30 2.62
N LYS A 60 0.97 28.95 2.55
CA LYS A 60 0.12 28.71 3.73
C LYS A 60 0.27 27.29 4.28
N HIS A 61 0.49 26.30 3.42
CA HIS A 61 0.55 24.89 3.78
C HIS A 61 1.87 24.27 3.35
N ALA A 62 2.79 24.12 4.29
CA ALA A 62 4.10 23.54 4.06
C ALA A 62 4.02 22.00 3.93
N LEU A 63 3.82 21.52 2.71
CA LEU A 63 3.89 20.10 2.37
C LEU A 63 5.30 19.72 1.89
N LEU A 64 6.21 19.59 2.86
CA LEU A 64 7.60 19.20 2.62
C LEU A 64 7.88 17.91 3.40
N TYR A 65 8.56 16.97 2.76
CA TYR A 65 9.04 15.73 3.37
C TYR A 65 10.55 15.76 3.44
N PHE A 66 11.12 15.44 4.60
CA PHE A 66 12.56 15.25 4.74
C PHE A 66 12.89 13.78 4.52
N ASP A 67 13.65 13.50 3.46
CA ASP A 67 14.12 12.14 3.18
C ASP A 67 15.44 11.91 3.91
N GLU A 68 15.40 11.11 4.97
CA GLU A 68 16.57 10.77 5.80
C GLU A 68 17.67 10.04 5.02
N LYS A 69 17.32 9.32 3.94
CA LYS A 69 18.30 8.56 3.15
C LYS A 69 19.16 9.47 2.29
N THR A 70 18.54 10.51 1.72
CA THR A 70 19.22 11.43 0.81
C THR A 70 19.61 12.75 1.48
N GLY A 71 19.09 13.02 2.69
CA GLY A 71 19.27 14.26 3.43
C GLY A 71 18.60 15.47 2.76
N LYS A 72 17.67 15.25 1.82
CA LYS A 72 17.05 16.30 1.02
C LYS A 72 15.63 16.57 1.48
N GLN A 73 15.24 17.84 1.43
CA GLN A 73 13.86 18.26 1.59
C GLN A 73 13.15 18.19 0.24
N ARG A 74 12.12 17.35 0.15
CA ARG A 74 11.34 17.09 -1.06
C ARG A 74 9.95 17.72 -0.95
N GLU A 75 9.50 18.34 -2.03
CA GLU A 75 8.14 18.88 -2.11
C GLU A 75 7.15 17.75 -2.37
N ILE A 76 6.02 17.76 -1.63
CA ILE A 76 4.94 16.81 -1.84
C ILE A 76 3.82 17.50 -2.65
N ARG A 77 3.32 16.79 -3.66
CA ARG A 77 2.19 17.20 -4.48
C ARG A 77 1.33 16.02 -4.86
N TYR A 78 0.03 16.13 -4.58
CA TYR A 78 -0.98 15.20 -5.03
C TYR A 78 -1.41 15.54 -6.46
N ALA A 79 -0.98 14.70 -7.39
CA ALA A 79 -1.40 14.74 -8.78
C ALA A 79 -2.03 13.40 -9.14
N THR A 80 -3.26 13.42 -9.67
CA THR A 80 -4.07 12.22 -9.94
C THR A 80 -3.51 11.35 -11.06
N ASN A 81 -2.77 11.95 -11.99
CA ASN A 81 -2.17 11.31 -13.15
C ASN A 81 -0.72 10.84 -12.94
N GLN A 82 -0.19 10.97 -11.72
CA GLN A 82 1.20 10.63 -11.39
C GLN A 82 1.24 9.46 -10.39
N ASP A 83 2.22 8.58 -10.54
CA ASP A 83 2.39 7.40 -9.68
C ASP A 83 2.96 7.74 -8.29
N SER A 84 3.72 8.85 -8.21
CA SER A 84 4.42 9.29 -7.01
C SER A 84 3.90 10.63 -6.49
N PRO A 85 3.75 10.78 -5.16
CA PRO A 85 3.39 12.05 -4.55
C PRO A 85 4.55 13.04 -4.43
N LEU A 86 5.78 12.65 -4.78
CA LEU A 86 6.98 13.48 -4.65
C LEU A 86 7.23 14.23 -5.97
N VAL A 87 7.35 15.57 -5.89
CA VAL A 87 7.39 16.44 -7.07
C VAL A 87 8.55 16.15 -8.01
N ASP A 88 9.69 15.75 -7.45
CA ASP A 88 10.91 15.42 -8.21
C ASP A 88 10.80 14.11 -9.01
N GLU A 89 9.84 13.25 -8.69
CA GLU A 89 9.55 12.02 -9.44
C GLU A 89 8.44 12.21 -10.48
N GLN A 90 7.69 13.31 -10.41
CA GLN A 90 6.57 13.58 -11.31
C GLN A 90 7.08 14.00 -12.70
N LYS A 91 6.49 13.42 -13.74
CA LYS A 91 6.90 13.66 -15.14
C LYS A 91 5.76 14.27 -15.94
N GLY A 92 6.06 15.29 -16.73
CA GLY A 92 5.09 15.96 -17.60
C GLY A 92 4.11 16.84 -16.83
N GLU A 93 2.90 16.98 -17.36
CA GLU A 93 1.86 17.82 -16.77
C GLU A 93 1.25 17.15 -15.53
N ALA A 94 0.96 17.93 -14.49
CA ALA A 94 0.41 17.43 -13.24
C ALA A 94 -1.04 17.90 -13.06
N THR A 95 -1.98 16.95 -13.09
CA THR A 95 -3.40 17.21 -12.82
C THR A 95 -3.65 17.12 -11.33
N MET A 96 -3.73 18.28 -10.69
CA MET A 96 -3.93 18.40 -9.25
C MET A 96 -5.26 17.79 -8.78
N GLY A 97 -5.19 16.93 -7.77
CA GLY A 97 -6.37 16.41 -7.09
C GLY A 97 -6.70 17.15 -5.79
N HIS A 98 -7.97 17.11 -5.39
CA HIS A 98 -8.39 17.55 -4.05
C HIS A 98 -8.58 16.34 -3.15
N ILE A 99 -8.11 16.46 -1.90
CA ILE A 99 -8.29 15.45 -0.85
C ILE A 99 -9.42 15.95 0.04
N ARG A 100 -10.61 15.35 -0.10
CA ARG A 100 -11.83 15.77 0.61
C ARG A 100 -12.34 14.64 1.50
N PHE A 101 -12.43 14.93 2.79
CA PHE A 101 -13.13 14.10 3.75
C PHE A 101 -14.61 14.46 3.71
N LEU A 102 -15.46 13.45 3.62
CA LEU A 102 -16.92 13.56 3.66
C LEU A 102 -17.39 12.96 4.97
N ASP A 103 -18.17 13.72 5.74
CA ASP A 103 -18.69 13.30 7.05
C ASP A 103 -17.61 12.72 7.99
N GLY A 104 -16.41 13.30 7.92
CA GLY A 104 -15.26 12.89 8.73
C GLY A 104 -14.48 11.67 8.21
N THR A 105 -14.86 11.06 7.10
CA THR A 105 -14.16 9.89 6.54
C THR A 105 -13.68 10.10 5.11
N LEU A 106 -12.65 9.37 4.72
CA LEU A 106 -12.10 9.32 3.37
C LEU A 106 -11.73 7.88 3.05
N SER A 107 -12.49 7.25 2.15
CA SER A 107 -12.14 5.94 1.59
C SER A 107 -11.25 6.12 0.36
N VAL A 108 -10.09 5.47 0.37
CA VAL A 108 -9.13 5.51 -0.74
C VAL A 108 -8.95 4.09 -1.30
N PRO A 109 -9.43 3.82 -2.53
CA PRO A 109 -9.26 2.51 -3.16
C PRO A 109 -7.79 2.26 -3.50
N LYS A 110 -7.42 0.98 -3.59
CA LYS A 110 -6.08 0.48 -3.93
C LYS A 110 -5.51 1.04 -5.23
N ASP A 111 -6.37 1.45 -6.16
CA ASP A 111 -5.96 2.00 -7.46
C ASP A 111 -5.29 3.38 -7.30
N LYS A 112 -5.64 4.12 -6.23
CA LYS A 112 -5.07 5.45 -5.94
C LYS A 112 -3.82 5.35 -5.06
N GLN A 113 -2.83 4.59 -5.52
CA GLN A 113 -1.61 4.32 -4.76
C GLN A 113 -0.84 5.58 -4.38
N ASN A 114 -0.82 6.58 -5.27
CA ASN A 114 -0.21 7.89 -5.03
C ASN A 114 -0.82 8.62 -3.82
N LEU A 115 -2.15 8.64 -3.71
CA LEU A 115 -2.89 9.26 -2.62
C LEU A 115 -2.66 8.50 -1.31
N GLN A 116 -2.69 7.17 -1.36
CA GLN A 116 -2.45 6.35 -0.18
C GLN A 116 -1.01 6.52 0.36
N LYS A 117 0.00 6.51 -0.53
CA LYS A 117 1.41 6.79 -0.14
C LYS A 117 1.54 8.18 0.48
N LEU A 118 0.89 9.18 -0.11
CA LEU A 118 0.87 10.53 0.44
C LEU A 118 0.28 10.54 1.86
N LEU A 119 -0.93 10.00 2.04
CA LEU A 119 -1.64 10.05 3.32
C LEU A 119 -0.98 9.21 4.42
N SER A 120 -0.45 8.03 4.07
CA SER A 120 0.13 7.09 5.04
C SER A 120 1.62 7.32 5.31
N LEU A 121 2.41 7.86 4.38
CA LEU A 121 3.87 8.00 4.55
C LEU A 121 4.34 9.44 4.70
N TYR A 122 3.88 10.34 3.83
CA TYR A 122 4.55 11.62 3.64
C TYR A 122 3.83 12.83 4.24
N HIS A 123 2.53 12.73 4.45
CA HIS A 123 1.72 13.90 4.72
C HIS A 123 1.83 14.41 6.17
N PRO A 124 2.13 15.70 6.39
CA PRO A 124 2.49 16.25 7.72
C PRO A 124 1.32 16.36 8.70
N LEU A 125 0.08 16.20 8.22
CA LEU A 125 -1.13 16.24 9.06
C LEU A 125 -1.57 14.85 9.55
N LYS A 126 -0.89 13.78 9.12
CA LYS A 126 -1.13 12.43 9.64
C LYS A 126 -0.88 12.41 11.16
N GLY A 127 -1.82 11.87 11.94
CA GLY A 127 -1.80 11.83 13.40
C GLY A 127 -2.21 13.15 14.09
N LYS A 128 -2.27 14.26 13.35
CA LYS A 128 -2.73 15.57 13.86
C LYS A 128 -4.21 15.81 13.55
N ILE A 129 -4.57 15.65 12.27
CA ILE A 129 -5.92 15.95 11.77
C ILE A 129 -6.66 14.68 11.37
N TYR A 130 -5.95 13.67 10.90
CA TYR A 130 -6.56 12.41 10.49
C TYR A 130 -5.65 11.23 10.84
N GLU A 131 -6.26 10.07 11.00
CA GLU A 131 -5.60 8.80 11.25
C GLU A 131 -6.10 7.75 10.25
N GLU A 132 -5.32 6.67 10.11
CA GLU A 132 -5.65 5.55 9.26
C GLU A 132 -6.41 4.51 10.09
N PHE A 133 -7.59 4.09 9.61
CA PHE A 133 -8.37 3.05 10.24
C PHE A 133 -7.68 1.69 10.06
N SER A 134 -7.36 1.04 11.17
CA SER A 134 -6.81 -0.32 11.18
C SER A 134 -7.61 -1.18 12.14
N ALA A 135 -8.49 -2.02 11.60
CA ALA A 135 -9.36 -2.90 12.38
C ALA A 135 -8.61 -3.82 13.36
N VAL A 136 -7.32 -4.08 13.12
CA VAL A 136 -6.49 -4.89 14.02
C VAL A 136 -6.07 -4.11 15.27
N ALA A 137 -5.90 -2.79 15.18
CA ALA A 137 -5.41 -1.96 16.29
C ALA A 137 -6.51 -1.60 17.29
N GLU A 138 -7.76 -1.42 16.84
CA GLU A 138 -8.89 -1.13 17.75
C GLU A 138 -9.28 -2.34 18.62
N ALA A 139 -9.12 -3.57 18.10
CA ALA A 139 -9.49 -4.77 18.84
C ALA A 139 -8.58 -5.06 20.07
N GLU A 140 -7.36 -4.51 20.12
CA GLU A 140 -6.49 -4.61 21.31
C GLU A 140 -6.81 -3.55 22.36
N ASP A 141 -7.30 -2.37 21.96
CA ASP A 141 -7.59 -1.24 22.88
C ASP A 141 -8.94 -1.39 23.61
N GLU A 142 -9.88 -2.19 23.06
CA GLU A 142 -11.22 -2.41 23.64
C GLU A 142 -11.28 -3.61 24.62
N LEU A 143 -10.17 -4.32 24.84
CA LEU A 143 -10.11 -5.52 25.71
C LEU A 143 -9.42 -5.31 27.07
N ASP A 144 -8.98 -4.09 27.41
CA ASP A 144 -8.34 -3.75 28.71
C ASP A 144 -9.26 -2.91 29.62
#